data_AF-A0AAV6KF65-F1
#
_entry.id   AF-A0AAV6KF65-F1
#
_cell.length_a   1.000
_cell.length_b   1.000
_cell.length_c   1.000
_cell.angle_alpha   90.00
_cell.angle_beta   90.00
_cell.angle_gamma   90.00
#
_symmetry.space_group_name_H-M   'P 1'
#
loop_
_entity.id
_entity.type
_entity.pdbx_description
1 polymer ?
#
loop_
_entity_poly.entity_id
_entity_poly.type
_entity_poly.pdbx_seq_one_letter_code
_entity_poly.pdbx_strand_id
1 'polypeptide(L)'
;MIAADGNLVIVVGRVSYMLSNISSSGNTSATLLDSGNLVLNDRRSGDILWQSFDYPTDTLLPGMKVFTLVPEMAMNYFYSSIYVSNEKESYYTCSMKNPLVTVRFVLDISGQLQVLTRDEMMGEWDMLWAQPWAQCDVYAYCGAFGTCNQRATLFCQCFPSFQPNSVGSWNAGNMSGRCVRKAPLQCGNDSVANGQKYLELIFCPVFIKINFDKKNW
;
A
#
# COMPACT_ATOMS: atom_id res chain seq x y z
N MET A 1 -25.71 -9.22 -14.65
CA MET A 1 -27.18 -8.97 -14.61
C MET A 1 -27.65 -8.98 -13.16
N ILE A 2 -28.81 -8.40 -12.87
CA ILE A 2 -29.44 -8.52 -11.55
C ILE A 2 -30.32 -9.78 -11.56
N ALA A 3 -30.08 -10.69 -10.61
CA ALA A 3 -30.88 -11.90 -10.43
C ALA A 3 -32.23 -11.59 -9.76
N ALA A 4 -33.15 -12.54 -9.77
CA ALA A 4 -34.51 -12.34 -9.24
C ALA A 4 -34.54 -12.07 -7.72
N ASP A 5 -33.50 -12.49 -7.01
CA ASP A 5 -33.26 -12.19 -5.59
C ASP A 5 -32.68 -10.78 -5.36
N GLY A 6 -32.43 -10.02 -6.43
CA GLY A 6 -31.86 -8.68 -6.39
C GLY A 6 -30.32 -8.65 -6.39
N ASN A 7 -29.64 -9.79 -6.36
CA ASN A 7 -28.18 -9.86 -6.34
C ASN A 7 -27.56 -9.59 -7.72
N LEU A 8 -26.36 -9.01 -7.72
CA LEU A 8 -25.55 -8.85 -8.91
C LEU A 8 -24.82 -10.16 -9.22
N VAL A 9 -25.05 -10.70 -10.42
CA VAL A 9 -24.46 -11.96 -10.88
C VAL A 9 -23.87 -11.85 -12.29
N ILE A 10 -22.81 -12.60 -12.53
CA ILE A 10 -22.24 -12.85 -13.87
C ILE A 10 -22.63 -14.28 -14.25
N VAL A 11 -23.27 -14.44 -15.42
CA VAL A 11 -23.68 -15.76 -15.93
C VAL A 11 -22.84 -16.10 -17.15
N VAL A 12 -22.12 -17.21 -17.10
CA VAL A 12 -21.30 -17.75 -18.20
C VAL A 12 -21.80 -19.15 -18.52
N GLY A 13 -22.60 -19.27 -19.58
CA GLY A 13 -23.26 -20.52 -19.94
C GLY A 13 -24.22 -20.99 -18.84
N ARG A 14 -23.91 -22.11 -18.19
CA ARG A 14 -24.69 -22.67 -17.06
C ARG A 14 -24.13 -22.30 -15.68
N VAL A 15 -23.01 -21.58 -15.64
CA VAL A 15 -22.35 -21.20 -14.39
C VAL A 15 -22.75 -19.77 -14.03
N SER A 16 -23.14 -19.55 -12.78
CA SER A 16 -23.42 -18.23 -12.22
C SER A 16 -22.41 -17.89 -11.14
N TYR A 17 -21.74 -16.75 -11.28
CA TYR A 17 -20.84 -16.16 -10.29
C TYR A 17 -21.56 -15.01 -9.59
N MET A 18 -21.64 -15.08 -8.27
CA MET A 18 -22.30 -14.08 -7.46
C MET A 18 -21.30 -13.01 -7.02
N LEU A 19 -21.61 -11.74 -7.31
CA LEU A 19 -20.75 -10.59 -6.98
C LEU A 19 -21.18 -9.89 -5.70
N SER A 20 -22.49 -9.87 -5.41
CA SER A 20 -23.06 -9.29 -4.20
C SER A 20 -23.79 -10.34 -3.39
N ASN A 21 -23.88 -10.13 -2.07
CA ASN A 21 -24.72 -10.91 -1.18
C ASN A 21 -25.56 -9.95 -0.34
N ILE A 22 -26.69 -9.51 -0.89
CA ILE A 22 -27.59 -8.54 -0.27
C ILE A 22 -28.87 -9.22 0.23
N SER A 23 -29.41 -8.68 1.32
CA SER A 23 -30.72 -9.06 1.85
C SER A 23 -31.77 -8.01 1.45
N SER A 24 -32.28 -8.06 0.22
CA SER A 24 -33.28 -7.10 -0.31
C SER A 24 -34.50 -7.81 -0.92
N SER A 25 -35.59 -7.05 -1.06
CA SER A 25 -36.88 -7.48 -1.64
C SER A 25 -36.89 -7.63 -3.17
N GLY A 26 -35.73 -7.77 -3.81
CA GLY A 26 -35.59 -7.95 -5.27
C GLY A 26 -35.80 -6.68 -6.11
N ASN A 27 -36.06 -5.52 -5.49
CA ASN A 27 -36.26 -4.26 -6.21
C ASN A 27 -34.98 -3.42 -6.24
N THR A 28 -33.91 -3.98 -6.82
CA THR A 28 -32.61 -3.31 -6.90
C THR A 28 -32.35 -2.72 -8.28
N SER A 29 -31.45 -1.75 -8.32
CA SER A 29 -30.88 -1.19 -9.54
C SER A 29 -29.37 -1.22 -9.44
N ALA A 30 -28.70 -1.34 -10.59
CA ALA A 30 -27.26 -1.21 -10.67
C ALA A 30 -26.94 0.07 -11.45
N THR A 31 -26.09 0.90 -10.89
CA THR A 31 -25.69 2.19 -11.48
C THR A 31 -24.18 2.30 -11.45
N LEU A 32 -23.58 2.66 -12.58
CA LEU A 32 -22.18 3.06 -12.65
C LEU A 32 -22.11 4.58 -12.44
N LEU A 33 -21.44 5.01 -11.38
CA LEU A 33 -21.23 6.43 -11.08
C LEU A 33 -20.07 7.00 -11.91
N ASP A 34 -20.03 8.32 -12.08
CA ASP A 34 -18.94 9.02 -12.79
C ASP A 34 -17.56 8.81 -12.13
N SER A 35 -17.53 8.47 -10.83
CA SER A 35 -16.31 8.07 -10.12
C SER A 35 -15.77 6.70 -10.55
N GLY A 36 -16.51 5.93 -11.36
CA GLY A 36 -16.22 4.55 -11.70
C GLY A 36 -16.73 3.53 -10.68
N ASN A 37 -17.39 3.98 -9.60
CA ASN A 37 -17.99 3.07 -8.62
C ASN A 37 -19.28 2.47 -9.17
N LEU A 38 -19.28 1.14 -9.38
CA LEU A 38 -20.49 0.38 -9.64
C LEU A 38 -21.21 0.14 -8.31
N VAL A 39 -22.42 0.69 -8.16
CA VAL A 39 -23.25 0.55 -6.97
C VAL A 39 -24.50 -0.27 -7.29
N LEU A 40 -24.92 -1.07 -6.32
CA LEU A 40 -26.21 -1.74 -6.30
C LEU A 40 -27.06 -1.03 -5.23
N ASN A 41 -28.17 -0.44 -5.67
CA ASN A 41 -29.02 0.42 -4.85
C ASN A 41 -30.44 -0.12 -4.76
N ASP A 42 -31.08 0.11 -3.61
CA ASP A 42 -32.50 -0.17 -3.43
C ASP A 42 -33.32 0.86 -4.21
N ARG A 43 -34.25 0.43 -5.07
CA ARG A 43 -35.06 1.36 -5.87
C ARG A 43 -36.09 2.14 -5.05
N ARG A 44 -36.43 1.71 -3.84
CA ARG A 44 -37.42 2.38 -2.98
C ARG A 44 -36.77 3.43 -2.10
N SER A 45 -35.71 3.07 -1.38
CA SER A 45 -35.03 3.99 -0.47
C SER A 45 -33.89 4.78 -1.13
N GLY A 46 -33.32 4.25 -2.21
CA GLY A 46 -32.10 4.79 -2.82
C GLY A 46 -30.82 4.39 -2.10
N ASP A 47 -30.91 3.59 -1.04
CA ASP A 47 -29.75 3.18 -0.24
C ASP A 47 -28.77 2.33 -1.05
N ILE A 48 -27.48 2.55 -0.83
CA ILE A 48 -26.42 1.72 -1.41
C ILE A 48 -26.36 0.41 -0.60
N LEU A 49 -26.68 -0.69 -1.28
CA LEU A 49 -26.69 -2.04 -0.71
C LEU A 49 -25.36 -2.76 -0.91
N TRP A 50 -24.67 -2.45 -2.01
CA TRP A 50 -23.34 -2.98 -2.35
C TRP A 50 -22.61 -1.98 -3.24
N GLN A 51 -21.29 -1.92 -3.15
CA GLN A 51 -20.48 -1.08 -4.03
C GLN A 51 -19.16 -1.76 -4.39
N SER A 52 -18.71 -1.56 -5.63
CA SER A 52 -17.45 -2.11 -6.13
C SER A 52 -16.22 -1.56 -5.41
N PHE A 53 -16.30 -0.33 -4.89
CA PHE A 53 -15.18 0.31 -4.19
C PHE A 53 -14.79 -0.40 -2.88
N ASP A 54 -15.68 -1.23 -2.32
CA ASP A 54 -15.36 -2.08 -1.16
C ASP A 54 -14.56 -3.35 -1.55
N TYR A 55 -14.44 -3.63 -2.85
CA TYR A 55 -13.78 -4.81 -3.41
C TYR A 55 -12.74 -4.41 -4.46
N PRO A 56 -11.67 -3.68 -4.07
CA PRO A 56 -10.59 -3.29 -4.97
C PRO A 56 -9.90 -4.50 -5.60
N THR A 57 -9.34 -4.29 -6.79
CA THR A 57 -8.47 -5.26 -7.49
C THR A 57 -7.00 -4.82 -7.39
N ASP A 58 -6.33 -4.59 -8.51
CA ASP A 58 -4.97 -4.04 -8.58
C ASP A 58 -4.97 -2.50 -8.65
N THR A 59 -6.12 -1.89 -8.98
CA THR A 59 -6.26 -0.47 -9.24
C THR A 59 -7.11 0.22 -8.18
N LEU A 60 -6.61 1.34 -7.65
CA LEU A 60 -7.33 2.23 -6.75
C LEU A 60 -7.64 3.56 -7.45
N LEU A 61 -8.89 3.98 -7.35
CA LEU A 61 -9.42 5.22 -7.90
C LEU A 61 -9.64 6.27 -6.80
N PRO A 62 -9.65 7.57 -7.15
CA PRO A 62 -10.03 8.63 -6.23
C PRO A 62 -11.39 8.38 -5.58
N GLY A 63 -11.48 8.65 -4.27
CA GLY A 63 -12.69 8.40 -3.47
C GLY A 63 -12.83 6.99 -2.90
N MET A 64 -11.96 6.04 -3.28
CA MET A 64 -11.85 4.76 -2.58
C MET A 64 -11.26 4.94 -1.18
N LYS A 65 -11.69 4.10 -0.24
CA LYS A 65 -11.10 4.00 1.10
C LYS A 65 -9.94 3.00 1.03
N VAL A 66 -8.73 3.47 1.31
CA VAL A 66 -7.50 2.66 1.26
C VAL A 66 -6.93 2.47 2.66
N PHE A 67 -6.29 1.35 2.95
CA PHE A 67 -5.73 1.08 4.28
C PHE A 67 -4.47 1.89 4.60
N THR A 68 -4.21 2.00 5.90
CA THR A 68 -3.44 3.03 6.63
C THR A 68 -1.92 3.05 6.42
N LEU A 69 -1.38 2.27 5.48
CA LEU A 69 0.07 2.00 5.40
C LEU A 69 0.69 2.34 4.04
N VAL A 70 0.04 3.16 3.22
CA VAL A 70 0.70 3.73 2.02
C VAL A 70 1.66 4.82 2.51
N PRO A 71 3.00 4.60 2.45
CA PRO A 71 3.94 5.58 2.95
C PRO A 71 3.88 6.85 2.11
N GLU A 72 4.06 7.98 2.80
CA GLU A 72 4.58 9.22 2.26
C GLU A 72 4.11 9.56 0.83
N MET A 73 2.83 9.94 0.75
CA MET A 73 2.32 10.67 -0.39
C MET A 73 2.89 12.10 -0.38
N ALA A 74 4.19 12.25 -0.63
CA ALA A 74 4.90 13.53 -0.71
C ALA A 74 4.62 14.27 -2.02
N MET A 75 3.35 14.62 -2.28
CA MET A 75 2.88 15.41 -3.42
C MET A 75 1.52 16.06 -3.11
N ASN A 76 1.36 16.65 -1.91
CA ASN A 76 0.18 17.48 -1.54
C ASN A 76 -0.09 18.64 -2.54
N TYR A 77 0.82 18.91 -3.48
CA TYR A 77 0.54 19.84 -4.57
C TYR A 77 -0.56 19.37 -5.53
N PHE A 78 -0.66 18.06 -5.80
CA PHE A 78 -1.56 17.53 -6.85
C PHE A 78 -2.85 16.91 -6.30
N TYR A 79 -2.80 16.32 -5.11
CA TYR A 79 -3.95 15.68 -4.47
C TYR A 79 -4.20 16.23 -3.07
N SER A 80 -5.46 16.16 -2.66
CA SER A 80 -5.89 16.27 -1.27
C SER A 80 -5.92 14.87 -0.68
N SER A 81 -5.25 14.70 0.45
CA SER A 81 -5.23 13.44 1.19
C SER A 81 -5.83 13.61 2.57
N ILE A 82 -6.71 12.69 2.96
CA ILE A 82 -7.34 12.69 4.28
C ILE A 82 -7.10 11.32 4.91
N TYR A 83 -6.58 11.33 6.13
CA TYR A 83 -6.50 10.15 6.98
C TYR A 83 -7.59 10.23 8.05
N VAL A 84 -8.40 9.18 8.14
CA VAL A 84 -9.47 9.04 9.13
C VAL A 84 -9.15 7.81 9.98
N SER A 85 -9.14 7.99 11.30
CA SER A 85 -8.98 6.89 12.26
C SER A 85 -9.93 7.10 13.42
N ASN A 86 -10.89 6.20 13.56
CA ASN A 86 -11.87 6.17 14.65
C ASN A 86 -12.06 4.72 15.14
N GLU A 87 -12.99 4.50 16.08
CA GLU A 87 -13.23 3.17 16.66
C GLU A 87 -13.79 2.14 15.65
N LYS A 88 -14.42 2.60 14.56
CA LYS A 88 -15.07 1.75 13.56
C LYS A 88 -14.20 1.50 12.33
N GLU A 89 -13.44 2.50 11.90
CA GLU A 89 -12.68 2.46 10.67
C GLU A 89 -11.41 3.29 10.75
N SER A 90 -10.39 2.79 10.04
CA SER A 90 -9.16 3.53 9.79
C SER A 90 -8.83 3.43 8.31
N TYR A 91 -8.86 4.56 7.60
CA TYR A 91 -8.69 4.61 6.15
C TYR A 91 -8.06 5.92 5.69
N TYR A 92 -7.46 5.86 4.52
CA TYR A 92 -6.90 6.97 3.78
C TYR A 92 -7.75 7.20 2.52
N THR A 93 -8.00 8.46 2.18
CA THR A 93 -8.62 8.84 0.91
C THR A 93 -7.74 9.82 0.16
N CYS A 94 -7.71 9.66 -1.16
CA CYS A 94 -7.05 10.57 -2.08
C CYS A 94 -8.09 11.15 -3.02
N SER A 95 -8.01 12.46 -3.25
CA SER A 95 -8.73 13.13 -4.32
C SER A 95 -7.80 14.07 -5.07
N MET A 96 -7.97 14.17 -6.39
CA MET A 96 -7.21 15.13 -7.19
C MET A 96 -7.75 16.54 -6.95
N LYS A 97 -6.84 17.53 -6.87
CA LYS A 97 -7.24 18.95 -6.75
C LYS A 97 -7.71 19.52 -8.08
N ASN A 98 -7.11 19.09 -9.18
CA ASN A 98 -7.54 19.47 -10.52
C ASN A 98 -8.51 18.40 -11.07
N PRO A 99 -9.78 18.74 -11.36
CA PRO A 99 -10.75 17.78 -11.89
C PRO A 99 -10.43 17.31 -13.31
N LEU A 100 -9.57 18.02 -14.07
CA LEU A 100 -9.18 17.66 -15.44
C LEU A 100 -8.09 16.58 -15.50
N VAL A 101 -7.54 16.19 -14.34
CA VAL A 101 -6.48 15.19 -14.26
C VAL A 101 -7.05 13.95 -13.59
N THR A 102 -7.08 12.86 -14.35
CA THR A 102 -7.41 11.55 -13.79
C THR A 102 -6.16 10.94 -13.17
N VAL A 103 -6.27 10.41 -11.95
CA VAL A 103 -5.20 9.64 -11.31
C VAL A 103 -5.69 8.23 -11.00
N ARG A 104 -4.79 7.26 -11.08
CA ARG A 104 -5.03 5.92 -10.55
C ARG A 104 -3.75 5.39 -9.91
N PHE A 105 -3.92 4.62 -8.85
CA PHE A 105 -2.83 3.86 -8.23
C PHE A 105 -2.96 2.42 -8.72
N VAL A 106 -1.89 1.84 -9.24
CA VAL A 106 -1.89 0.48 -9.81
C VAL A 106 -0.79 -0.32 -9.14
N LEU A 107 -1.12 -1.48 -8.58
CA LEU A 107 -0.13 -2.47 -8.17
C LEU A 107 0.29 -3.26 -9.40
N ASP A 108 1.48 -2.94 -9.93
CA ASP A 108 2.03 -3.63 -11.08
C ASP A 108 2.34 -5.10 -10.75
N ILE A 109 2.40 -5.96 -11.78
CA ILE A 109 2.71 -7.39 -11.62
C ILE A 109 4.10 -7.65 -11.01
N SER A 110 5.02 -6.68 -11.07
CA SER A 110 6.30 -6.72 -10.37
C SER A 110 6.19 -6.55 -8.85
N GLY A 111 5.01 -6.17 -8.35
CA GLY A 111 4.77 -5.79 -6.96
C GLY A 111 5.07 -4.32 -6.66
N GLN A 112 5.36 -3.50 -7.67
CA GLN A 112 5.60 -2.07 -7.52
C GLN A 112 4.27 -1.30 -7.54
N LEU A 113 4.02 -0.47 -6.54
CA LEU A 113 2.87 0.44 -6.55
C LEU A 113 3.21 1.65 -7.43
N GLN A 114 2.46 1.84 -8.50
CA GLN A 114 2.65 2.92 -9.46
C GLN A 114 1.50 3.92 -9.38
N VAL A 115 1.80 5.21 -9.54
CA VAL A 115 0.80 6.26 -9.67
C VAL A 115 0.84 6.78 -11.08
N LEU A 116 -0.29 6.61 -11.77
CA LEU A 116 -0.46 7.01 -13.15
C LEU A 116 -1.42 8.19 -13.22
N THR A 117 -1.06 9.21 -13.98
CA THR A 117 -1.86 10.38 -14.24
C THR A 117 -2.17 10.50 -15.72
N ARG A 118 -3.39 10.92 -16.04
CA ARG A 118 -3.82 11.19 -17.41
C ARG A 118 -4.48 12.55 -17.44
N ASP A 119 -3.89 13.43 -18.23
CA ASP A 119 -4.47 14.71 -18.59
C ASP A 119 -5.41 14.52 -19.79
N GLU A 120 -6.58 15.16 -19.76
CA GLU A 120 -7.54 15.08 -20.86
C GLU A 120 -6.99 15.61 -22.19
N MET A 121 -6.06 16.57 -22.17
CA MET A 121 -5.47 17.15 -23.37
C MET A 121 -4.50 16.20 -24.09
N MET A 122 -3.71 15.43 -23.33
CA MET A 122 -2.71 14.51 -23.90
C MET A 122 -3.28 13.12 -24.15
N GLY A 123 -4.29 12.69 -23.36
CA GLY A 123 -4.99 11.43 -23.55
C GLY A 123 -4.19 10.17 -23.22
N GLU A 124 -2.91 10.28 -22.85
CA GLU A 124 -2.03 9.18 -22.47
C GLU A 124 -1.82 9.10 -20.95
N TRP A 125 -1.55 7.89 -20.45
CA TRP A 125 -1.18 7.68 -19.05
C TRP A 125 0.31 7.91 -18.86
N ASP A 126 0.66 8.86 -18.01
CA ASP A 126 2.04 9.11 -17.59
C ASP A 126 2.29 8.60 -16.17
N MET A 127 3.50 8.10 -15.90
CA MET A 127 3.90 7.60 -14.59
C MET A 127 4.41 8.76 -13.75
N LEU A 128 3.65 9.14 -12.71
CA LEU A 128 4.04 10.21 -11.80
C LEU A 128 5.14 9.74 -10.83
N TRP A 129 4.96 8.58 -10.21
CA TRP A 129 5.94 7.96 -9.33
C TRP A 129 5.62 6.47 -9.10
N ALA A 130 6.60 5.74 -8.55
CA ALA A 130 6.42 4.35 -8.15
C ALA A 130 7.15 4.05 -6.82
N GLN A 131 6.63 3.08 -6.06
CA GLN A 131 7.20 2.61 -4.80
C GLN A 131 7.41 1.09 -4.84
N PRO A 132 8.58 0.58 -4.40
CA PRO A 132 9.76 1.34 -3.96
C PRO A 132 10.43 2.09 -5.13
N TRP A 133 10.92 3.31 -4.86
CA TRP A 133 11.62 4.14 -5.87
C TRP A 133 13.06 3.64 -6.07
N ALA A 134 13.68 3.17 -4.99
CA ALA A 134 15.05 2.71 -5.01
C ALA A 134 15.28 1.52 -4.07
N GLN A 135 16.45 0.88 -4.23
CA GLN A 135 16.77 -0.39 -3.57
C GLN A 135 16.70 -0.31 -2.04
N CYS A 136 17.08 0.82 -1.44
CA CYS A 136 17.02 0.97 0.02
C CYS A 136 15.61 1.12 0.60
N ASP A 137 14.60 1.36 -0.25
CA ASP A 137 13.21 1.42 0.18
C ASP A 137 12.58 0.02 0.23
N VAL A 138 13.26 -0.97 -0.37
CA VAL A 138 12.85 -2.37 -0.31
C VAL A 138 13.03 -2.87 1.13
N TYR A 139 11.95 -3.45 1.66
CA TYR A 139 11.95 -4.00 3.01
C TYR A 139 13.09 -5.01 3.20
N ALA A 140 13.86 -4.82 4.29
CA ALA A 140 14.98 -5.67 4.66
C ALA A 140 16.00 -5.89 3.54
N TYR A 141 16.21 -4.90 2.66
CA TYR A 141 17.25 -4.95 1.62
C TYR A 141 18.63 -5.23 2.21
N CYS A 142 18.93 -4.60 3.35
CA CYS A 142 20.10 -4.92 4.17
C CYS A 142 19.73 -5.85 5.31
N GLY A 143 20.64 -6.78 5.63
CA GLY A 143 20.49 -7.69 6.77
C GLY A 143 20.36 -6.97 8.11
N ALA A 144 19.94 -7.71 9.15
CA ALA A 144 19.75 -7.18 10.49
C ALA A 144 20.98 -6.42 11.01
N PHE A 145 20.75 -5.29 11.68
CA PHE A 145 21.78 -4.37 12.18
C PHE A 145 22.67 -3.73 11.09
N GLY A 146 22.20 -3.73 9.84
CA GLY A 146 22.74 -2.96 8.72
C GLY A 146 21.85 -1.76 8.37
N THR A 147 22.47 -0.71 7.84
CA THR A 147 21.82 0.44 7.23
C THR A 147 21.99 0.40 5.73
N CYS A 148 21.01 0.95 5.01
CA CYS A 148 21.08 1.11 3.57
C CYS A 148 21.41 2.56 3.21
N ASN A 149 22.38 2.76 2.31
CA ASN A 149 22.80 4.03 1.77
C ASN A 149 22.90 3.94 0.25
N GLN A 150 21.95 4.58 -0.45
CA GLN A 150 21.87 4.59 -1.91
C GLN A 150 23.07 5.24 -2.61
N ARG A 151 23.84 6.08 -1.91
CA ARG A 151 25.00 6.81 -2.45
C ARG A 151 26.33 6.09 -2.22
N ALA A 152 26.35 5.03 -1.41
CA ALA A 152 27.56 4.30 -1.12
C ALA A 152 27.85 3.27 -2.22
N THR A 153 29.13 2.95 -2.44
CA THR A 153 29.58 1.88 -3.35
C THR A 153 29.03 0.51 -2.97
N LEU A 154 28.86 0.28 -1.66
CA LEU A 154 28.13 -0.84 -1.10
C LEU A 154 26.90 -0.26 -0.43
N PHE A 155 25.70 -0.61 -0.93
CA PHE A 155 24.45 -0.10 -0.41
C PHE A 155 24.28 -0.38 1.08
N CYS A 156 24.73 -1.54 1.56
CA CYS A 156 24.58 -1.92 2.95
C CYS A 156 25.86 -1.68 3.76
N GLN A 157 25.69 -1.13 4.96
CA GLN A 157 26.77 -0.89 5.92
C GLN A 157 26.33 -1.35 7.31
N CYS A 158 27.19 -2.06 8.05
CA CYS A 158 26.87 -2.38 9.44
C CYS A 158 26.89 -1.12 10.31
N PHE A 159 26.03 -1.05 11.33
CA PHE A 159 26.10 0.01 12.32
C PHE A 159 27.50 0.14 12.93
N PRO A 160 27.90 1.34 13.38
CA PRO A 160 29.10 1.49 14.20
C PRO A 160 29.09 0.49 15.36
N SER A 161 30.21 -0.20 15.58
CA SER A 161 30.37 -1.31 16.54
C SER A 161 29.82 -2.69 16.13
N PHE A 162 29.35 -2.82 14.89
CA PHE A 162 28.99 -4.11 14.28
C PHE A 162 29.94 -4.45 13.13
N GLN A 163 30.01 -5.73 12.77
CA GLN A 163 30.77 -6.26 11.65
C GLN A 163 29.95 -7.32 10.89
N PRO A 164 30.24 -7.58 9.61
CA PRO A 164 29.56 -8.63 8.87
C PRO A 164 29.75 -10.00 9.53
N ASN A 165 28.70 -10.81 9.57
CA ASN A 165 28.81 -12.21 10.00
C ASN A 165 29.70 -13.04 9.05
N SER A 166 29.69 -12.70 7.76
CA SER A 166 30.53 -13.32 6.72
C SER A 166 31.17 -12.24 5.87
N VAL A 167 32.47 -12.00 6.08
CA VAL A 167 33.24 -11.03 5.29
C VAL A 167 33.32 -11.45 3.82
N GLY A 168 33.43 -12.75 3.55
CA GLY A 168 33.48 -13.28 2.18
C GLY A 168 32.20 -13.00 1.39
N SER A 169 31.04 -13.24 2.00
CA SER A 169 29.74 -12.94 1.36
C SER A 169 29.56 -11.44 1.15
N TRP A 170 30.00 -10.62 2.11
CA TRP A 170 29.91 -9.17 2.02
C TRP A 170 30.76 -8.61 0.87
N ASN A 171 31.99 -9.09 0.72
CA ASN A 171 32.89 -8.69 -0.37
C ASN A 171 32.43 -9.22 -1.74
N ALA A 172 31.68 -10.32 -1.77
CA ALA A 172 31.07 -10.88 -2.97
C ALA A 172 29.75 -10.20 -3.37
N GLY A 173 29.33 -9.13 -2.66
CA GLY A 173 28.10 -8.39 -2.97
C GLY A 173 26.83 -8.97 -2.34
N ASN A 174 26.94 -9.96 -1.46
CA ASN A 174 25.81 -10.51 -0.72
C ASN A 174 25.79 -9.99 0.73
N MET A 175 25.05 -8.89 0.95
CA MET A 175 24.87 -8.24 2.25
C MET A 175 23.53 -8.55 2.92
N SER A 176 22.83 -9.59 2.45
CA SER A 176 21.65 -10.15 3.15
C SER A 176 22.01 -10.73 4.52
N GLY A 177 23.29 -11.07 4.73
CA GLY A 177 23.80 -11.57 5.99
C GLY A 177 23.66 -10.54 7.12
N ARG A 178 23.33 -11.03 8.32
CA ARG A 178 23.25 -10.19 9.52
C ARG A 178 24.60 -9.58 9.89
N CYS A 179 24.58 -8.38 10.46
CA CYS A 179 25.71 -7.80 11.17
C CYS A 179 25.72 -8.31 12.61
N VAL A 180 26.90 -8.59 13.15
CA VAL A 180 27.12 -9.05 14.53
C VAL A 180 27.93 -8.02 15.30
N ARG A 181 27.69 -7.91 16.61
CA ARG A 181 28.44 -6.99 17.47
C ARG A 181 29.92 -7.38 17.49
N LYS A 182 30.80 -6.38 17.44
CA LYS A 182 32.24 -6.57 17.63
C LYS A 182 32.60 -6.97 19.07
N ALA A 183 31.79 -6.58 20.04
CA ALA A 183 31.98 -6.88 21.46
C ALA A 183 30.66 -7.36 22.11
N PRO A 184 30.72 -8.33 23.04
CA PRO A 184 29.56 -8.78 23.79
C PRO A 184 29.02 -7.68 24.71
N LEU A 185 27.71 -7.70 24.95
CA LEU A 185 27.07 -6.79 25.91
C LEU A 185 27.33 -7.29 27.33
N GLN A 186 27.77 -6.38 28.21
CA GLN A 186 27.89 -6.65 29.64
C GLN A 186 26.64 -6.10 30.32
N CYS A 187 25.69 -6.96 30.64
CA CYS A 187 24.47 -6.59 31.36
C CYS A 187 24.74 -6.65 32.87
N GLY A 188 24.54 -5.56 33.60
CA GLY A 188 24.55 -5.57 35.07
C GLY A 188 25.69 -4.84 35.79
N ASN A 189 26.56 -4.09 35.08
CA ASN A 189 27.48 -3.14 35.74
C ASN A 189 27.05 -1.71 35.43
N ASP A 190 26.51 -1.00 36.42
CA ASP A 190 26.15 0.43 36.37
C ASP A 190 27.39 1.36 36.34
N SER A 191 28.54 0.87 35.88
CA SER A 191 29.72 1.68 35.65
C SER A 191 29.67 2.29 34.25
N VAL A 192 29.05 3.47 34.15
CA VAL A 192 29.26 4.63 33.22
C VAL A 192 30.05 4.41 31.91
N ALA A 193 29.86 3.30 31.20
CA ALA A 193 30.46 3.05 29.88
C ALA A 193 29.52 2.33 28.91
N ASN A 194 28.21 2.33 29.18
CA ASN A 194 27.20 1.97 28.19
C ASN A 194 26.96 3.16 27.25
N GLY A 195 27.90 3.40 26.35
CA GLY A 195 27.77 4.43 25.32
C GLY A 195 26.61 4.11 24.38
N GLN A 196 25.43 4.68 24.63
CA GLN A 196 24.35 4.73 23.64
C GLN A 196 24.81 5.58 22.47
N LYS A 197 25.01 4.94 21.32
CA LYS A 197 25.18 5.63 20.05
C LYS A 197 23.81 5.74 19.40
N TYR A 198 23.29 6.95 19.36
CA TYR A 198 22.08 7.27 18.61
C TYR A 198 22.43 7.31 17.14
N LEU A 199 21.72 6.53 16.33
CA LEU A 199 21.59 6.82 14.92
C LEU A 199 20.26 7.52 14.74
N GLU A 200 20.30 8.72 14.17
CA GLU A 200 19.11 9.33 13.57
C GLU A 200 18.76 8.50 12.33
N LEU A 201 17.86 7.54 12.52
CA LEU A 201 17.22 6.83 11.42
C LEU A 201 16.14 7.74 10.86
N ILE A 202 16.34 8.22 9.63
CA ILE A 202 15.38 9.08 8.92
C ILE A 202 14.09 8.30 8.58
N PHE A 203 14.17 6.96 8.52
CA PHE A 203 13.02 6.09 8.30
C PHE A 203 12.88 5.10 9.45
N CYS A 204 11.87 5.30 10.29
CA CYS A 204 11.33 4.22 11.12
C CYS A 204 10.73 3.18 10.15
N PRO A 205 10.91 1.85 10.34
CA PRO A 205 10.28 0.87 9.47
C PRO A 205 8.76 1.01 9.57
N VAL A 206 8.16 1.75 8.64
CA VAL A 206 6.73 1.73 8.42
C VAL A 206 6.46 0.41 7.70
N PHE A 207 5.80 -0.51 8.41
CA PHE A 207 5.34 -1.75 7.82
C PHE A 207 4.25 -1.42 6.81
N ILE A 208 4.46 -1.65 5.52
CA ILE A 208 3.34 -1.75 4.58
C ILE A 208 2.74 -3.15 4.77
N LYS A 209 1.76 -3.26 5.66
CA LYS A 209 0.92 -4.45 5.73
C LYS A 209 -0.33 -4.16 4.91
N ILE A 210 -0.32 -4.52 3.62
CA ILE A 210 -1.56 -4.56 2.83
C ILE A 210 -2.38 -5.70 3.44
N ASN A 211 -3.16 -5.39 4.47
CA ASN A 211 -4.08 -6.31 5.07
C ASN A 211 -5.30 -6.31 4.16
N PHE A 212 -5.34 -7.23 3.20
CA PHE A 212 -6.61 -7.60 2.59
C PHE A 212 -7.46 -8.12 3.74
N ASP A 213 -8.41 -7.31 4.21
CA ASP A 213 -9.41 -7.76 5.15
C ASP A 213 -9.99 -9.06 4.58
N LYS A 214 -9.67 -10.18 5.23
CA LYS A 214 -10.38 -11.43 5.02
C LYS A 214 -11.78 -11.23 5.60
N LYS A 215 -12.62 -10.47 4.91
CA LYS A 215 -14.07 -10.66 5.04
C LYS A 215 -14.36 -12.00 4.37
N ASN A 216 -14.27 -13.04 5.19
CA ASN A 216 -14.88 -14.36 5.06
C ASN A 216 -15.03 -14.90 3.62
N TRP A 217 -14.09 -15.75 3.24
CA TRP A 217 -14.37 -16.82 2.27
C TRP A 217 -15.20 -17.90 2.98
#